data_AF-A0A6M0GCP2-F1
#
_entry.id   AF-A0A6M0GCP2-F1
#
_cell.length_a   1.000
_cell.length_b   1.000
_cell.length_c   1.000
_cell.angle_alpha   90.00
_cell.angle_beta   90.00
_cell.angle_gamma   90.00
#
_symmetry.space_group_name_H-M   'P 1'
#
loop_
_entity.id
_entity.type
_entity.pdbx_description
1 polymer ?
#
loop_
_entity_poly.entity_id
_entity_poly.type
_entity_poly.pdbx_seq_one_letter_code
_entity_poly.pdbx_strand_id
1 'polypeptide(L)'
;HPLDGYYYPVKLGDTYALQIDCAGKENDPDWEQLSLQEQLQEIKQVVLKHTQDLSGEIGENWLVWGKLVSPNQDPEAIAQVCYEALEIVDQPEWKRDHKGKGTWHGATLFELERPDMTLDGLHCNHQVIICLFPHDKTDEELQKILGKLYRDLLQLFHYRNKILWVYEQTRQLKEALKDSSRAIQKIVDSLPQRLTSSTLNLQQLQQDLANALSVYHYYQTNLGYLQEHYATVKINTENYQRRTQAIAQRDPNSNLEFLIKFSRFATEKYLTQIKSNYQGLSAGVKPLENFIKTVEGIINIEKTKNERTLNKTLAIASVGIGSASVTAATISEQAEGMVKTILPVPVNQQTPLINYWTSFGLALIMSLSIGLFGAIITALCVGKHK
;
A
#
# COMPACT_ATOMS: atom_id res chain seq x y z
N HIS A 1 27.19 -22.73 -14.50
CA HIS A 1 25.74 -22.87 -14.62
C HIS A 1 25.50 -23.87 -15.74
N PRO A 2 24.69 -24.93 -15.57
CA PRO A 2 24.38 -25.81 -16.70
C PRO A 2 23.72 -24.95 -17.79
N LEU A 3 24.24 -25.05 -19.01
CA LEU A 3 23.78 -24.25 -20.16
C LEU A 3 22.37 -24.65 -20.60
N ASP A 4 21.92 -25.87 -20.27
CA ASP A 4 20.56 -26.37 -20.52
C ASP A 4 19.50 -25.87 -19.52
N GLY A 5 19.86 -24.94 -18.62
CA GLY A 5 18.96 -24.38 -17.62
C GLY A 5 18.82 -25.21 -16.34
N TYR A 6 18.02 -24.71 -15.40
CA TYR A 6 17.68 -25.38 -14.15
C TYR A 6 16.42 -24.77 -13.54
N TYR A 7 15.73 -25.53 -12.69
CA TYR A 7 14.70 -24.97 -11.81
C TYR A 7 14.83 -25.55 -10.40
N TYR A 8 14.68 -24.71 -9.38
CA TYR A 8 14.73 -25.16 -7.99
C TYR A 8 14.03 -24.18 -7.04
N PRO A 9 13.52 -24.67 -5.89
CA PRO A 9 12.96 -23.81 -4.87
C PRO A 9 14.05 -23.01 -4.16
N VAL A 10 13.79 -21.72 -3.93
CA VAL A 10 14.68 -20.80 -3.22
C VAL A 10 13.96 -20.24 -2.01
N LYS A 11 14.65 -20.21 -0.86
CA LYS A 11 14.17 -19.51 0.33
C LYS A 11 14.82 -18.13 0.41
N LEU A 12 14.00 -17.09 0.30
CA LEU A 12 14.38 -15.68 0.37
C LEU A 12 13.88 -15.10 1.71
N GLY A 13 14.59 -15.48 2.78
CA GLY A 13 14.19 -15.15 4.16
C GLY A 13 12.94 -15.93 4.59
N ASP A 14 11.85 -15.21 4.78
CA ASP A 14 10.48 -15.66 5.08
C ASP A 14 9.64 -15.94 3.83
N THR A 15 10.18 -15.77 2.63
CA THR A 15 9.50 -16.04 1.36
C THR A 15 10.08 -17.27 0.67
N TYR A 16 9.22 -18.05 0.01
CA TYR A 16 9.62 -19.08 -0.94
C TYR A 16 9.43 -18.58 -2.37
N ALA A 17 10.38 -18.91 -3.24
CA ALA A 17 10.32 -18.61 -4.66
C ALA A 17 10.67 -19.86 -5.46
N LEU A 18 10.17 -19.93 -6.69
CA LEU A 18 10.66 -20.87 -7.68
C LEU A 18 11.60 -20.10 -8.62
N GLN A 19 12.83 -20.56 -8.71
CA GLN A 19 13.80 -20.03 -9.65
C GLN A 19 13.82 -20.93 -10.87
N ILE A 20 13.68 -20.35 -12.07
CA ILE A 20 13.75 -21.05 -13.35
C ILE A 20 14.74 -20.29 -14.23
N ASP A 21 15.66 -21.04 -14.84
CA ASP A 21 16.67 -20.56 -15.77
C ASP A 21 16.65 -21.48 -17.00
N CYS A 22 16.65 -20.91 -18.19
CA CYS A 22 16.57 -21.63 -19.46
C CYS A 22 17.31 -20.82 -20.53
N ALA A 23 18.30 -21.42 -21.18
CA ALA A 23 19.05 -20.80 -22.27
C ALA A 23 18.78 -21.46 -23.64
N GLY A 24 17.74 -22.29 -23.73
CA GLY A 24 17.43 -23.07 -24.94
C GLY A 24 18.17 -24.39 -25.01
N LYS A 25 18.48 -24.84 -26.23
CA LYS A 25 19.18 -26.10 -26.51
C LYS A 25 20.53 -25.80 -27.17
N GLU A 26 21.61 -25.91 -26.41
CA GLU A 26 22.95 -25.64 -26.93
C GLU A 26 23.42 -26.80 -27.83
N ASN A 27 24.10 -26.48 -28.94
CA ASN A 27 24.58 -27.45 -29.93
C ASN A 27 23.48 -28.28 -30.62
N ASP A 28 22.25 -27.77 -30.65
CA ASP A 28 21.14 -28.34 -31.42
C ASP A 28 21.00 -27.57 -32.75
N PRO A 29 21.34 -28.18 -33.91
CA PRO A 29 21.29 -27.50 -35.21
C PRO A 29 19.89 -27.03 -35.61
N ASP A 30 18.84 -27.67 -35.11
CA ASP A 30 17.46 -27.27 -35.39
C ASP A 30 17.11 -26.02 -34.56
N TRP A 31 17.59 -25.96 -33.32
CA TRP A 31 17.46 -24.79 -32.45
C TRP A 31 18.17 -23.54 -33.01
N GLU A 32 19.39 -23.71 -33.54
CA GLU A 32 20.18 -22.62 -34.11
C GLU A 32 19.59 -22.03 -35.39
N GLN A 33 18.72 -22.77 -36.08
CA GLN A 33 18.01 -22.30 -37.27
C GLN A 33 16.75 -21.48 -36.96
N LEU A 34 16.23 -21.59 -35.73
CA LEU A 34 15.05 -20.84 -35.30
C LEU A 34 15.34 -19.34 -35.28
N SER A 35 14.34 -18.53 -35.64
CA SER A 35 14.39 -17.10 -35.41
C SER A 35 14.44 -16.79 -33.91
N LEU A 36 14.97 -15.62 -33.54
CA LEU A 36 14.98 -15.14 -32.15
C LEU A 36 13.57 -15.19 -31.52
N GLN A 37 12.53 -14.89 -32.31
CA GLN A 37 11.15 -14.93 -31.85
C GLN A 37 10.71 -16.37 -31.49
N GLU A 38 10.99 -17.34 -32.35
CA GLU A 38 10.68 -18.75 -32.12
C GLU A 38 11.44 -19.29 -30.91
N GLN A 39 12.73 -18.96 -30.78
CA GLN A 39 13.54 -19.35 -29.62
C GLN A 39 12.98 -18.81 -28.31
N LEU A 40 12.60 -17.52 -28.26
CA LEU A 40 12.03 -16.91 -27.06
C LEU A 40 10.67 -17.49 -26.70
N GLN A 41 9.84 -17.82 -27.69
CA GLN A 41 8.56 -18.49 -27.47
C GLN A 41 8.75 -19.91 -26.93
N GLU A 42 9.68 -20.69 -27.47
CA GLU A 42 10.00 -22.01 -26.93
C GLU A 42 10.54 -21.93 -25.50
N ILE A 43 11.46 -21.01 -25.20
CA ILE A 43 11.98 -20.79 -23.84
C ILE A 43 10.83 -20.44 -22.88
N LYS A 44 9.93 -19.52 -23.26
CA LYS A 44 8.76 -19.19 -22.45
C LYS A 44 7.91 -20.41 -22.16
N GLN A 45 7.61 -21.24 -23.17
CA GLN A 45 6.79 -22.44 -22.98
C GLN A 45 7.45 -23.42 -22.00
N VAL A 46 8.78 -23.57 -22.04
CA VAL A 46 9.52 -24.37 -21.06
C VAL A 46 9.35 -23.80 -19.64
N VAL A 47 9.49 -22.48 -19.47
CA VAL A 47 9.32 -21.82 -18.17
C VAL A 47 7.89 -22.02 -17.63
N LEU A 48 6.87 -21.76 -18.45
CA LEU A 48 5.46 -21.87 -18.05
C LEU A 48 5.04 -23.31 -17.71
N LYS A 49 5.59 -24.30 -18.42
CA LYS A 49 5.37 -25.71 -18.11
C LYS A 49 5.87 -26.07 -16.70
N HIS A 50 6.97 -25.47 -16.25
CA HIS A 50 7.52 -25.69 -14.91
C HIS A 50 6.75 -24.95 -13.81
N THR A 51 6.05 -23.87 -14.13
CA THR A 51 5.14 -23.20 -13.19
C THR A 51 3.73 -23.79 -13.19
N GLN A 52 3.40 -24.69 -14.12
CA GLN A 52 2.03 -25.17 -14.37
C GLN A 52 1.05 -24.01 -14.63
N ASP A 53 1.55 -22.96 -15.30
CA ASP A 53 0.80 -21.72 -15.55
C ASP A 53 0.32 -21.00 -14.27
N LEU A 54 0.85 -21.36 -13.10
CA LEU A 54 0.55 -20.70 -11.83
C LEU A 54 1.49 -19.52 -11.63
N SER A 55 0.92 -18.34 -11.34
CA SER A 55 1.72 -17.18 -10.94
C SER A 55 2.02 -17.19 -9.44
N GLY A 56 3.13 -16.57 -9.07
CA GLY A 56 3.53 -16.43 -7.67
C GLY A 56 2.64 -15.46 -6.91
N GLU A 57 2.20 -15.83 -5.71
CA GLU A 57 1.30 -15.01 -4.87
C GLU A 57 1.85 -13.60 -4.57
N ILE A 58 3.16 -13.50 -4.29
CA ILE A 58 3.83 -12.23 -4.00
C ILE A 58 4.20 -11.49 -5.30
N GLY A 59 4.29 -12.20 -6.42
CA GLY A 59 4.61 -11.66 -7.74
C GLY A 59 5.69 -12.45 -8.48
N GLU A 60 5.93 -12.04 -9.71
CA GLU A 60 6.77 -12.72 -10.70
C GLU A 60 7.63 -11.70 -11.44
N ASN A 61 8.86 -12.07 -11.80
CA ASN A 61 9.74 -11.21 -12.59
C ASN A 61 10.47 -12.04 -13.64
N TRP A 62 10.62 -11.48 -14.83
CA TRP A 62 11.37 -12.09 -15.93
C TRP A 62 12.68 -11.35 -16.13
N LEU A 63 13.77 -12.10 -16.25
CA LEU A 63 15.06 -11.60 -16.68
C LEU A 63 15.40 -12.25 -18.00
N VAL A 64 15.53 -11.44 -19.04
CA VAL A 64 16.02 -11.86 -20.35
C VAL A 64 17.42 -11.28 -20.48
N TRP A 65 18.39 -12.10 -20.85
CA TRP A 65 19.72 -11.61 -21.11
C TRP A 65 20.32 -12.27 -22.35
N GLY A 66 21.25 -11.57 -23.00
CA GLY A 66 21.91 -12.08 -24.19
C GLY A 66 23.07 -11.18 -24.62
N LYS A 67 23.80 -11.63 -25.65
CA LYS A 67 24.89 -10.90 -26.28
C LYS A 67 24.48 -10.51 -27.70
N LEU A 68 24.82 -9.30 -28.12
CA LEU A 68 24.61 -8.87 -29.50
C LEU A 68 25.51 -9.67 -30.45
N VAL A 69 24.97 -10.05 -31.61
CA VAL A 69 25.69 -10.84 -32.63
C VAL A 69 26.62 -9.99 -33.49
N SER A 70 26.49 -8.67 -33.46
CA SER A 70 27.44 -7.76 -34.12
C SER A 70 27.52 -6.41 -33.39
N PRO A 71 28.64 -5.67 -33.53
CA PRO A 71 28.82 -4.38 -32.85
C PRO A 71 27.88 -3.27 -33.34
N ASN A 72 27.25 -3.44 -34.51
CA ASN A 72 26.39 -2.42 -35.12
C ASN A 72 24.89 -2.64 -34.82
N GLN A 73 24.54 -3.68 -34.07
CA GLN A 73 23.15 -3.89 -33.69
C GLN A 73 22.69 -2.83 -32.69
N ASP A 74 21.50 -2.29 -32.90
CA ASP A 74 20.85 -1.42 -31.93
C ASP A 74 20.28 -2.27 -30.78
N PRO A 75 20.78 -2.13 -29.54
CA PRO A 75 20.27 -2.87 -28.40
C PRO A 75 18.78 -2.61 -28.15
N GLU A 76 18.27 -1.43 -28.46
CA GLU A 76 16.87 -1.08 -28.20
C GLU A 76 15.92 -1.80 -29.15
N ALA A 77 16.25 -1.83 -30.45
CA ALA A 77 15.50 -2.61 -31.43
C ALA A 77 15.48 -4.11 -31.07
N ILE A 78 16.60 -4.68 -30.62
CA ILE A 78 16.65 -6.08 -30.18
C ILE A 78 15.82 -6.29 -28.91
N ALA A 79 15.90 -5.40 -27.92
CA ALA A 79 15.10 -5.50 -26.71
C ALA A 79 13.59 -5.41 -27.01
N GLN A 80 13.19 -4.57 -27.97
CA GLN A 80 11.81 -4.50 -28.44
C GLN A 80 11.34 -5.83 -29.03
N VAL A 81 12.13 -6.41 -29.95
CA VAL A 81 11.84 -7.75 -30.50
C VAL A 81 11.71 -8.79 -29.40
N CYS A 82 12.62 -8.79 -28.42
CA CYS A 82 12.57 -9.72 -27.30
C CYS A 82 11.29 -9.57 -26.48
N TYR A 83 10.89 -8.33 -26.15
CA TYR A 83 9.71 -8.07 -25.33
C TYR A 83 8.42 -8.47 -26.06
N GLU A 84 8.29 -8.12 -27.33
CA GLU A 84 7.14 -8.45 -28.16
C GLU A 84 7.07 -9.96 -28.42
N ALA A 85 8.20 -10.62 -28.67
CA ALA A 85 8.27 -12.05 -28.88
C ALA A 85 7.95 -12.88 -27.63
N LEU A 86 8.20 -12.39 -26.42
CA LEU A 86 7.89 -13.14 -25.21
C LEU A 86 6.41 -13.15 -24.89
N GLU A 87 5.64 -12.11 -25.24
CA GLU A 87 4.19 -12.02 -24.95
C GLU A 87 3.85 -12.44 -23.50
N ILE A 88 4.66 -12.02 -22.51
CA ILE A 88 4.44 -12.34 -21.09
C ILE A 88 3.14 -11.70 -20.58
N VAL A 89 2.74 -10.61 -21.21
CA VAL A 89 1.51 -9.87 -20.93
C VAL A 89 0.66 -9.79 -22.19
N ASP A 90 -0.66 -9.74 -22.04
CA ASP A 90 -1.60 -9.60 -23.18
C ASP A 90 -1.27 -8.35 -24.00
N GLN A 91 -1.14 -8.46 -25.33
CA GLN A 91 -0.87 -7.29 -26.19
C GLN A 91 0.33 -6.45 -25.69
N PRO A 92 1.56 -7.00 -25.69
CA PRO A 92 2.75 -6.27 -25.28
C PRO A 92 2.94 -5.04 -26.18
N GLU A 93 3.22 -3.88 -25.58
CA GLU A 93 3.43 -2.64 -26.33
C GLU A 93 4.64 -1.89 -25.77
N TRP A 94 5.76 -1.92 -26.50
CA TRP A 94 7.02 -1.32 -26.05
C TRP A 94 6.87 0.13 -25.57
N LYS A 95 6.22 0.98 -26.37
CA LYS A 95 6.05 2.41 -26.08
C LYS A 95 5.31 2.67 -24.76
N ARG A 96 4.35 1.82 -24.42
CA ARG A 96 3.55 1.93 -23.19
C ARG A 96 4.26 1.31 -22.00
N ASP A 97 4.84 0.13 -22.20
CA ASP A 97 5.31 -0.74 -21.13
C ASP A 97 6.77 -0.41 -20.73
N HIS A 98 7.56 0.21 -21.61
CA HIS A 98 8.94 0.66 -21.31
C HIS A 98 8.96 1.79 -20.28
N LYS A 99 9.58 1.53 -19.11
CA LYS A 99 9.67 2.47 -17.98
C LYS A 99 11.05 3.06 -17.78
N GLY A 100 12.09 2.36 -18.21
CA GLY A 100 13.43 2.85 -18.00
C GLY A 100 14.51 2.07 -18.74
N LYS A 101 15.62 2.77 -18.91
CA LYS A 101 16.84 2.30 -19.55
C LYS A 101 18.03 2.55 -18.62
N GLY A 102 19.01 1.66 -18.67
CA GLY A 102 20.22 1.77 -17.86
C GLY A 102 21.41 1.06 -18.48
N THR A 103 22.53 1.10 -17.77
CA THR A 103 23.77 0.42 -18.16
C THR A 103 24.42 -0.25 -16.97
N TRP A 104 25.03 -1.42 -17.18
CA TRP A 104 25.81 -2.11 -16.16
C TRP A 104 26.81 -3.10 -16.77
N HIS A 105 28.10 -2.96 -16.42
CA HIS A 105 29.24 -3.67 -16.99
C HIS A 105 29.24 -3.70 -18.54
N GLY A 106 28.83 -2.58 -19.15
CA GLY A 106 28.71 -2.42 -20.60
C GLY A 106 27.43 -2.97 -21.21
N ALA A 107 26.61 -3.74 -20.46
CA ALA A 107 25.29 -4.13 -20.91
C ALA A 107 24.34 -2.94 -20.94
N THR A 108 23.41 -2.94 -21.89
CA THR A 108 22.25 -2.05 -21.90
C THR A 108 21.07 -2.77 -21.25
N LEU A 109 20.44 -2.13 -20.27
CA LEU A 109 19.30 -2.66 -19.54
C LEU A 109 18.03 -1.91 -19.92
N PHE A 110 16.93 -2.64 -20.03
CA PHE A 110 15.60 -2.10 -20.26
C PHE A 110 14.64 -2.68 -19.23
N GLU A 111 13.85 -1.82 -18.60
CA GLU A 111 12.76 -2.19 -17.69
C GLU A 111 11.42 -1.99 -18.40
N LEU A 112 10.67 -3.08 -18.48
CA LEU A 112 9.31 -3.09 -18.96
C LEU A 112 8.42 -3.46 -17.78
N GLU A 113 7.36 -2.68 -17.58
CA GLU A 113 6.43 -2.90 -16.48
C GLU A 113 5.00 -2.69 -16.94
N ARG A 114 4.13 -3.64 -16.56
CA ARG A 114 2.69 -3.46 -16.58
C ARG A 114 2.13 -3.57 -15.17
N PRO A 115 1.67 -2.45 -14.59
CA PRO A 115 1.06 -2.48 -13.28
C PRO A 115 -0.30 -3.17 -13.33
N ASP A 116 -0.59 -3.94 -12.30
CA ASP A 116 -1.92 -4.45 -12.00
C ASP A 116 -2.79 -3.29 -11.50
N MET A 117 -3.90 -3.08 -12.20
CA MET A 117 -4.86 -2.03 -11.88
C MET A 117 -6.10 -2.58 -11.18
N THR A 118 -6.24 -3.91 -11.12
CA THR A 118 -7.35 -4.59 -10.46
C THR A 118 -7.17 -4.58 -8.94
N LEU A 119 -8.29 -4.56 -8.21
CA LEU A 119 -8.31 -4.51 -6.75
C LEU A 119 -8.97 -5.80 -6.21
N ASP A 120 -8.47 -6.94 -6.65
CA ASP A 120 -8.96 -8.27 -6.29
C ASP A 120 -8.06 -8.96 -5.23
N GLY A 121 -6.93 -8.35 -4.89
CA GLY A 121 -5.95 -8.89 -3.93
C GLY A 121 -4.92 -9.81 -4.54
N LEU A 122 -5.05 -10.08 -5.83
CA LEU A 122 -3.99 -10.70 -6.60
C LEU A 122 -2.99 -9.60 -6.94
N HIS A 123 -1.71 -9.95 -6.87
CA HIS A 123 -0.66 -9.08 -7.36
C HIS A 123 -0.20 -9.62 -8.72
N CYS A 124 -0.75 -9.07 -9.79
CA CYS A 124 -0.37 -9.41 -11.16
C CYS A 124 0.53 -8.35 -11.80
N ASN A 125 1.35 -7.61 -11.04
CA ASN A 125 2.31 -6.68 -11.66
C ASN A 125 3.37 -7.50 -12.39
N HIS A 126 3.52 -7.23 -13.69
CA HIS A 126 4.52 -7.89 -14.52
C HIS A 126 5.73 -6.97 -14.69
N GLN A 127 6.91 -7.46 -14.35
CA GLN A 127 8.18 -6.79 -14.64
C GLN A 127 9.05 -7.70 -15.49
N VAL A 128 9.57 -7.14 -16.58
CA VAL A 128 10.58 -7.76 -17.43
C VAL A 128 11.81 -6.86 -17.44
N ILE A 129 12.96 -7.42 -17.11
CA ILE A 129 14.26 -6.78 -17.34
C ILE A 129 14.93 -7.46 -18.51
N ILE A 130 15.30 -6.68 -19.52
CA ILE A 130 16.10 -7.15 -20.66
C ILE A 130 17.51 -6.59 -20.52
N CYS A 131 18.53 -7.46 -20.53
CA CYS A 131 19.94 -7.13 -20.34
C CYS A 131 20.76 -7.60 -21.55
N LEU A 132 21.19 -6.66 -22.40
CA LEU A 132 21.91 -6.97 -23.63
C LEU A 132 23.37 -6.53 -23.54
N PHE A 133 24.28 -7.51 -23.61
CA PHE A 133 25.72 -7.31 -23.59
C PHE A 133 26.26 -7.01 -25.00
N PRO A 134 27.32 -6.20 -25.10
CA PRO A 134 27.94 -5.91 -26.38
C PRO A 134 28.68 -7.14 -26.93
N HIS A 135 28.83 -7.17 -28.26
CA HIS A 135 29.41 -8.29 -29.00
C HIS A 135 30.84 -8.66 -28.57
N ASP A 136 31.61 -7.68 -28.07
CA ASP A 136 33.02 -7.84 -27.72
C ASP A 136 33.26 -8.57 -26.38
N LYS A 137 32.20 -8.90 -25.63
CA LYS A 137 32.31 -9.65 -24.38
C LYS A 137 32.56 -11.13 -24.62
N THR A 138 33.58 -11.68 -23.95
CA THR A 138 33.84 -13.12 -23.98
C THR A 138 32.84 -13.87 -23.11
N ASP A 139 32.60 -15.15 -23.40
CA ASP A 139 31.62 -15.93 -22.65
C ASP A 139 32.06 -16.15 -21.20
N GLU A 140 33.37 -16.25 -20.94
CA GLU A 140 33.93 -16.28 -19.58
C GLU A 140 33.65 -15.00 -18.79
N GLU A 141 33.80 -13.83 -19.44
CA GLU A 141 33.46 -12.54 -18.83
C GLU A 141 31.97 -12.47 -18.50
N LEU A 142 31.12 -12.87 -19.45
CA LEU A 142 29.67 -12.89 -19.28
C LEU A 142 29.25 -13.77 -18.11
N GLN A 143 29.75 -15.00 -18.03
CA GLN A 143 29.42 -15.92 -16.93
C GLN A 143 29.77 -15.31 -15.56
N LYS A 144 30.93 -14.65 -15.44
CA LYS A 144 31.36 -13.99 -14.20
C LYS A 144 30.48 -12.79 -13.84
N ILE A 145 30.08 -12.00 -14.83
CA ILE A 145 29.24 -10.82 -14.66
C ILE A 145 27.82 -11.25 -14.27
N LEU A 146 27.23 -12.18 -15.02
CA LEU A 146 25.88 -12.69 -14.80
C LEU A 146 25.73 -13.41 -13.46
N GLY A 147 26.68 -14.23 -13.05
CA GLY A 147 26.63 -14.89 -11.75
C GLY A 147 26.54 -13.90 -10.57
N LYS A 148 27.07 -12.68 -10.72
CA LYS A 148 26.90 -11.59 -9.75
C LYS A 148 25.56 -10.89 -9.92
N LEU A 149 25.23 -10.49 -11.15
CA LEU A 149 23.98 -9.79 -11.48
C LEU A 149 22.77 -10.57 -10.99
N TYR A 150 22.77 -11.87 -11.24
CA TYR A 150 21.70 -12.78 -10.88
C TYR A 150 21.38 -12.73 -9.38
N ARG A 151 22.41 -12.83 -8.53
CA ARG A 151 22.24 -12.78 -7.07
C ARG A 151 21.69 -11.43 -6.62
N ASP A 152 22.12 -10.34 -7.25
CA ASP A 152 21.64 -9.01 -6.90
C ASP A 152 20.21 -8.76 -7.38
N LEU A 153 19.88 -9.12 -8.62
CA LEU A 153 18.54 -8.99 -9.19
C LEU A 153 17.53 -9.87 -8.47
N LEU A 154 17.87 -11.11 -8.14
CA LEU A 154 17.00 -11.99 -7.34
C LEU A 154 16.57 -11.32 -6.03
N GLN A 155 17.50 -10.69 -5.34
CA GLN A 155 17.19 -9.99 -4.09
C GLN A 155 16.41 -8.69 -4.33
N LEU A 156 16.71 -7.94 -5.39
CA LEU A 156 15.95 -6.74 -5.76
C LEU A 156 14.50 -7.08 -6.12
N PHE A 157 14.29 -8.10 -6.94
CA PHE A 157 12.98 -8.62 -7.31
C PHE A 157 12.18 -9.06 -6.08
N HIS A 158 12.81 -9.76 -5.15
CA HIS A 158 12.18 -10.11 -3.88
C HIS A 158 11.68 -8.90 -3.09
N TYR A 159 12.53 -7.89 -2.89
CA TYR A 159 12.13 -6.68 -2.17
C TYR A 159 11.04 -5.91 -2.91
N ARG A 160 11.17 -5.79 -4.24
CA ARG A 160 10.19 -5.11 -5.10
C ARG A 160 8.81 -5.76 -4.99
N ASN A 161 8.74 -7.08 -5.18
CA ASN A 161 7.49 -7.81 -5.12
C ASN A 161 6.87 -7.73 -3.73
N LYS A 162 7.67 -7.83 -2.66
CA LYS A 162 7.16 -7.62 -1.29
C LYS A 162 6.57 -6.23 -1.09
N ILE A 163 7.25 -5.18 -1.56
CA ILE A 163 6.75 -3.81 -1.45
C ILE A 163 5.39 -3.68 -2.10
N LEU A 164 5.26 -4.17 -3.34
CA LEU A 164 4.03 -4.07 -4.11
C LEU A 164 2.91 -4.94 -3.55
N TRP A 165 3.21 -6.19 -3.19
CA TRP A 165 2.23 -7.11 -2.60
C TRP A 165 1.68 -6.57 -1.29
N VAL A 166 2.55 -6.17 -0.35
CA VAL A 166 2.11 -5.57 0.91
C VAL A 166 1.31 -4.29 0.69
N TYR A 167 1.73 -3.47 -0.27
CA TYR A 167 0.99 -2.26 -0.60
C TYR A 167 -0.43 -2.57 -1.10
N GLU A 168 -0.63 -3.61 -1.91
CA GLU A 168 -1.97 -4.06 -2.30
C GLU A 168 -2.79 -4.52 -1.09
N GLN A 169 -2.20 -5.30 -0.17
CA GLN A 169 -2.87 -5.68 1.08
C GLN A 169 -3.32 -4.45 1.89
N THR A 170 -2.52 -3.38 1.92
CA THR A 170 -2.92 -2.13 2.59
C THR A 170 -4.11 -1.45 1.93
N ARG A 171 -4.26 -1.57 0.60
CA ARG A 171 -5.42 -1.00 -0.11
C ARG A 171 -6.69 -1.76 0.23
N GLN A 172 -6.62 -3.08 0.34
CA GLN A 172 -7.76 -3.90 0.79
C GLN A 172 -8.14 -3.61 2.24
N LEU A 173 -7.16 -3.56 3.15
CA LEU A 173 -7.39 -3.21 4.55
C LEU A 173 -8.01 -1.82 4.71
N LYS A 174 -7.61 -0.86 3.87
CA LYS A 174 -8.20 0.48 3.86
C LYS A 174 -9.70 0.42 3.58
N GLU A 175 -10.15 -0.35 2.59
CA GLU A 175 -11.57 -0.47 2.29
C GLU A 175 -12.33 -1.17 3.43
N ALA A 176 -11.77 -2.25 3.99
CA ALA A 176 -12.35 -2.92 5.17
C ALA A 176 -12.47 -2.00 6.40
N LEU A 177 -11.46 -1.15 6.64
CA LEU A 177 -11.47 -0.15 7.71
C LEU A 177 -12.48 0.97 7.44
N LYS A 178 -12.63 1.43 6.19
CA LYS A 178 -13.69 2.40 5.85
C LYS A 178 -15.08 1.83 6.10
N ASP A 179 -15.30 0.56 5.78
CA ASP A 179 -16.59 -0.11 5.98
C ASP A 179 -16.91 -0.22 7.46
N SER A 180 -15.91 -0.62 8.25
CA SER A 180 -15.99 -0.65 9.70
C SER A 180 -16.25 0.74 10.28
N SER A 181 -15.58 1.78 9.77
CA SER A 181 -15.80 3.18 10.17
C SER A 181 -17.24 3.63 9.92
N ARG A 182 -17.85 3.24 8.79
CA ARG A 182 -19.28 3.50 8.52
C ARG A 182 -20.20 2.76 9.49
N ALA A 183 -19.85 1.52 9.88
CA ALA A 183 -20.61 0.78 10.88
C ALA A 183 -20.52 1.44 12.27
N ILE A 184 -19.33 1.91 12.66
CA ILE A 184 -19.10 2.66 13.90
C ILE A 184 -19.99 3.91 13.93
N GLN A 185 -19.98 4.69 12.85
CA GLN A 185 -20.76 5.91 12.77
C GLN A 185 -22.26 5.64 12.98
N LYS A 186 -22.81 4.59 12.36
CA LYS A 186 -24.22 4.18 12.57
C LYS A 186 -24.53 3.83 14.02
N ILE A 187 -23.64 3.11 14.69
CA ILE A 187 -23.81 2.73 16.11
C ILE A 187 -23.81 3.99 16.98
N VAL A 188 -22.81 4.85 16.79
CA VAL A 188 -22.63 6.09 17.55
C VAL A 188 -23.82 7.05 17.34
N ASP A 189 -24.26 7.25 16.10
CA ASP A 189 -25.36 8.16 15.76
C ASP A 189 -26.72 7.68 16.27
N SER A 190 -26.87 6.37 16.48
CA SER A 190 -28.10 5.81 17.05
C SER A 190 -28.23 6.08 18.56
N LEU A 191 -27.13 6.39 19.25
CA LEU A 191 -27.12 6.48 20.71
C LEU A 191 -28.05 7.57 21.25
N PRO A 192 -28.05 8.82 20.75
CA PRO A 192 -28.95 9.86 21.27
C PRO A 192 -30.43 9.46 21.21
N GLN A 193 -30.88 8.83 20.12
CA GLN A 193 -32.27 8.37 19.98
C GLN A 193 -32.62 7.27 21.00
N ARG A 194 -31.65 6.40 21.32
CA ARG A 194 -31.85 5.35 22.33
C ARG A 194 -31.96 5.95 23.75
N LEU A 195 -31.21 7.01 24.02
CA LEU A 195 -31.19 7.70 25.32
C LEU A 195 -32.42 8.58 25.57
N THR A 196 -33.03 9.13 24.51
CA THR A 196 -34.21 10.01 24.62
C THR A 196 -35.55 9.27 24.59
N SER A 197 -35.55 7.95 24.40
CA SER A 197 -36.76 7.13 24.46
C SER A 197 -37.42 7.19 25.85
N SER A 198 -38.76 7.16 25.90
CA SER A 198 -39.55 7.32 27.13
C SER A 198 -39.25 6.24 28.20
N THR A 199 -38.70 5.10 27.77
CA THR A 199 -38.24 4.02 28.65
C THR A 199 -36.91 3.48 28.12
N LEU A 200 -35.86 3.56 28.94
CA LEU A 200 -34.53 3.04 28.61
C LEU A 200 -34.59 1.53 28.35
N ASN A 201 -34.27 1.08 27.14
CA ASN A 201 -34.20 -0.34 26.82
C ASN A 201 -32.80 -0.90 27.09
N LEU A 202 -32.62 -1.49 28.28
CA LEU A 202 -31.34 -2.05 28.71
C LEU A 202 -30.85 -3.21 27.84
N GLN A 203 -31.77 -4.06 27.35
CA GLN A 203 -31.41 -5.20 26.50
C GLN A 203 -30.84 -4.72 25.17
N GLN A 204 -31.43 -3.68 24.59
CA GLN A 204 -30.94 -3.06 23.37
C GLN A 204 -29.56 -2.43 23.57
N LEU A 205 -29.33 -1.72 24.68
CA LEU A 205 -28.01 -1.16 24.99
C LEU A 205 -26.93 -2.24 25.18
N GLN A 206 -27.28 -3.39 25.77
CA GLN A 206 -26.37 -4.52 25.90
C GLN A 206 -25.99 -5.11 24.53
N GLN A 207 -26.96 -5.21 23.61
CA GLN A 207 -26.69 -5.66 22.23
C GLN A 207 -25.81 -4.65 21.48
N ASP A 208 -26.11 -3.36 21.60
CA ASP A 208 -25.31 -2.32 20.95
C ASP A 208 -23.88 -2.30 21.50
N LEU A 209 -23.69 -2.52 22.80
CA LEU A 209 -22.38 -2.67 23.44
C LEU A 209 -21.62 -3.89 22.91
N ALA A 210 -22.27 -5.06 22.81
CA ALA A 210 -21.64 -6.26 22.28
C ALA A 210 -21.20 -6.09 20.81
N ASN A 211 -22.04 -5.45 20.00
CA ASN A 211 -21.72 -5.10 18.62
C ASN A 211 -20.55 -4.11 18.55
N ALA A 212 -20.56 -3.05 19.37
CA ALA A 212 -19.50 -2.06 19.42
C ALA A 212 -18.15 -2.66 19.83
N LEU A 213 -18.12 -3.56 20.83
CA LEU A 213 -16.91 -4.27 21.25
C LEU A 213 -16.35 -5.15 20.12
N SER A 214 -17.23 -5.84 19.39
CA SER A 214 -16.84 -6.68 18.25
C SER A 214 -16.24 -5.84 17.11
N VAL A 215 -16.90 -4.74 16.75
CA VAL A 215 -16.41 -3.79 15.74
C VAL A 215 -15.11 -3.13 16.20
N TYR A 216 -14.97 -2.79 17.49
CA TYR A 216 -13.78 -2.18 18.06
C TYR A 216 -12.57 -3.11 17.94
N HIS A 217 -12.73 -4.38 18.33
CA HIS A 217 -11.67 -5.36 18.20
C HIS A 217 -11.25 -5.54 16.74
N TYR A 218 -12.20 -5.73 15.83
CA TYR A 218 -11.90 -5.86 14.39
C TYR A 218 -11.18 -4.63 13.83
N TYR A 219 -11.65 -3.43 14.20
CA TYR A 219 -11.07 -2.16 13.75
C TYR A 219 -9.63 -1.97 14.24
N GLN A 220 -9.38 -2.21 15.53
CA GLN A 220 -8.04 -2.09 16.11
C GLN A 220 -7.07 -3.11 15.53
N THR A 221 -7.50 -4.36 15.35
CA THR A 221 -6.68 -5.41 14.74
C THR A 221 -6.25 -5.01 13.33
N ASN A 222 -7.18 -4.53 12.50
CA ASN A 222 -6.86 -4.09 11.14
C ASN A 222 -5.99 -2.82 11.09
N LEU A 223 -6.14 -1.90 12.04
CA LEU A 223 -5.20 -0.79 12.20
C LEU A 223 -3.79 -1.28 12.57
N GLY A 224 -3.69 -2.30 13.43
CA GLY A 224 -2.45 -2.98 13.75
C GLY A 224 -1.77 -3.54 12.50
N TYR A 225 -2.50 -4.30 11.68
CA TYR A 225 -1.98 -4.81 10.40
C TYR A 225 -1.50 -3.70 9.47
N LEU A 226 -2.23 -2.57 9.38
CA LEU A 226 -1.80 -1.45 8.56
C LEU A 226 -0.46 -0.86 9.04
N GLN A 227 -0.21 -0.81 10.35
CA GLN A 227 1.05 -0.38 10.92
C GLN A 227 2.20 -1.39 10.68
N GLU A 228 1.92 -2.69 10.79
CA GLU A 228 2.88 -3.75 10.48
C GLU A 228 3.27 -3.74 8.99
N HIS A 229 2.30 -3.53 8.10
CA HIS A 229 2.53 -3.39 6.67
C HIS A 229 3.33 -2.13 6.33
N TYR A 230 3.09 -1.01 7.02
CA TYR A 230 3.93 0.18 6.89
C TYR A 230 5.41 -0.15 7.18
N ALA A 231 5.68 -0.84 8.30
CA ALA A 231 7.03 -1.24 8.66
C ALA A 231 7.65 -2.18 7.61
N THR A 232 6.86 -3.12 7.09
CA THR A 232 7.30 -4.06 6.06
C THR A 232 7.68 -3.38 4.75
N VAL A 233 6.82 -2.48 4.24
CA VAL A 233 7.13 -1.68 3.03
C VAL A 233 8.38 -0.83 3.26
N LYS A 234 8.52 -0.23 4.44
CA LYS A 234 9.65 0.63 4.78
C LYS A 234 10.97 -0.15 4.74
N ILE A 235 11.04 -1.27 5.46
CA ILE A 235 12.24 -2.10 5.54
C ILE A 235 12.63 -2.63 4.15
N ASN A 236 11.68 -3.13 3.38
CA ASN A 236 11.98 -3.64 2.03
C ASN A 236 12.40 -2.52 1.08
N THR A 237 11.84 -1.31 1.20
CA THR A 237 12.27 -0.14 0.41
C THR A 237 13.70 0.26 0.76
N GLU A 238 14.07 0.30 2.04
CA GLU A 238 15.44 0.56 2.48
C GLU A 238 16.42 -0.54 2.00
N ASN A 239 16.01 -1.80 2.06
CA ASN A 239 16.82 -2.92 1.58
C ASN A 239 17.03 -2.87 0.07
N TYR A 240 16.00 -2.50 -0.69
CA TYR A 240 16.09 -2.27 -2.11
C TYR A 240 17.09 -1.14 -2.42
N GLN A 241 16.99 0.00 -1.72
CA GLN A 241 17.93 1.13 -1.87
C GLN A 241 19.38 0.76 -1.58
N ARG A 242 19.63 0.07 -0.46
CA ARG A 242 20.99 -0.38 -0.12
C ARG A 242 21.54 -1.33 -1.18
N ARG A 243 20.68 -2.20 -1.73
CA ARG A 243 21.07 -3.15 -2.77
C ARG A 243 21.39 -2.45 -4.09
N THR A 244 20.57 -1.51 -4.56
CA THR A 244 20.87 -0.75 -5.79
C THR A 244 22.17 0.04 -5.65
N GLN A 245 22.43 0.63 -4.49
CA GLN A 245 23.71 1.28 -4.19
C GLN A 245 24.88 0.30 -4.26
N ALA A 246 24.75 -0.89 -3.68
CA ALA A 246 25.79 -1.91 -3.72
C ALA A 246 26.07 -2.41 -5.14
N ILE A 247 25.06 -2.50 -6.01
CA ILE A 247 25.24 -2.84 -7.43
C ILE A 247 25.99 -1.72 -8.16
N ALA A 248 25.59 -0.46 -7.95
CA ALA A 248 26.25 0.70 -8.55
C ALA A 248 27.72 0.83 -8.11
N GLN A 249 28.05 0.48 -6.88
CA GLN A 249 29.44 0.50 -6.39
C GLN A 249 30.35 -0.51 -7.11
N ARG A 250 29.80 -1.60 -7.68
CA ARG A 250 30.58 -2.61 -8.42
C ARG A 250 30.88 -2.20 -9.85
N ASP A 251 30.10 -1.28 -10.39
CA ASP A 251 30.33 -0.65 -11.69
C ASP A 251 30.10 0.86 -11.58
N PRO A 252 31.16 1.65 -11.30
CA PRO A 252 31.05 3.10 -11.18
C PRO A 252 30.52 3.81 -12.44
N ASN A 253 30.57 3.15 -13.60
CA ASN A 253 30.07 3.68 -14.86
C ASN A 253 28.62 3.23 -15.15
N SER A 254 27.99 2.51 -14.23
CA SER A 254 26.61 2.06 -14.38
C SER A 254 25.63 3.23 -14.31
N ASN A 255 24.57 3.13 -15.09
CA ASN A 255 23.38 3.96 -14.96
C ASN A 255 22.22 3.08 -14.53
N LEU A 256 21.91 3.11 -13.23
CA LEU A 256 20.83 2.33 -12.63
C LEU A 256 19.68 3.22 -12.14
N GLU A 257 19.54 4.43 -12.68
CA GLU A 257 18.51 5.38 -12.24
C GLU A 257 17.09 4.80 -12.37
N PHE A 258 16.85 3.93 -13.37
CA PHE A 258 15.56 3.26 -13.52
C PHE A 258 15.20 2.40 -12.30
N LEU A 259 16.15 1.63 -11.74
CA LEU A 259 15.94 0.88 -10.51
C LEU A 259 15.76 1.82 -9.30
N ILE A 260 16.57 2.88 -9.22
CA ILE A 260 16.50 3.84 -8.09
C ILE A 260 15.13 4.53 -8.03
N LYS A 261 14.57 4.90 -9.19
CA LYS A 261 13.24 5.51 -9.32
C LYS A 261 12.15 4.72 -8.60
N PHE A 262 12.16 3.39 -8.69
CA PHE A 262 11.16 2.55 -8.02
C PHE A 262 11.17 2.77 -6.51
N SER A 263 12.34 2.73 -5.87
CA SER A 263 12.44 2.89 -4.41
C SER A 263 12.03 4.29 -3.93
N ARG A 264 12.35 5.32 -4.74
CA ARG A 264 11.91 6.69 -4.50
C ARG A 264 10.39 6.81 -4.60
N PHE A 265 9.81 6.21 -5.64
CA PHE A 265 8.37 6.15 -5.81
C PHE A 265 7.67 5.40 -4.66
N ALA A 266 8.20 4.26 -4.23
CA ALA A 266 7.67 3.52 -3.09
C ALA A 266 7.71 4.35 -1.80
N THR A 267 8.78 5.12 -1.60
CA THR A 267 8.92 6.02 -0.45
C THR A 267 7.91 7.17 -0.51
N GLU A 268 7.88 7.89 -1.64
CA GLU A 268 7.07 9.10 -1.80
C GLU A 268 5.58 8.79 -1.85
N LYS A 269 5.21 7.68 -2.51
CA LYS A 269 3.82 7.29 -2.72
C LYS A 269 3.34 6.27 -1.71
N TYR A 270 3.89 5.06 -1.69
CA TYR A 270 3.33 3.95 -0.92
C TYR A 270 3.41 4.19 0.57
N LEU A 271 4.59 4.53 1.10
CA LEU A 271 4.75 4.80 2.53
C LEU A 271 3.91 6.01 2.98
N THR A 272 3.90 7.09 2.20
CA THR A 272 3.11 8.28 2.50
C THR A 272 1.61 7.96 2.55
N GLN A 273 1.11 7.18 1.58
CA GLN A 273 -0.29 6.79 1.54
C GLN A 273 -0.67 5.88 2.70
N ILE A 274 0.13 4.85 3.00
CA ILE A 274 -0.13 3.96 4.14
C ILE A 274 -0.17 4.77 5.45
N LYS A 275 0.82 5.65 5.66
CA LYS A 275 0.88 6.52 6.84
C LYS A 275 -0.33 7.45 6.94
N SER A 276 -0.71 8.09 5.84
CA SER A 276 -1.87 8.99 5.80
C SER A 276 -3.17 8.23 6.06
N ASN A 277 -3.34 7.04 5.46
CA ASN A 277 -4.50 6.17 5.70
C ASN A 277 -4.56 5.76 7.17
N TYR A 278 -3.45 5.32 7.76
CA TYR A 278 -3.39 4.97 9.19
C TYR A 278 -3.80 6.14 10.08
N GLN A 279 -3.23 7.33 9.85
CA GLN A 279 -3.57 8.53 10.61
C GLN A 279 -5.06 8.88 10.49
N GLY A 280 -5.59 8.92 9.26
CA GLY A 280 -6.99 9.23 9.01
C GLY A 280 -7.96 8.21 9.62
N LEU A 281 -7.64 6.92 9.53
CA LEU A 281 -8.50 5.85 10.05
C LEU A 281 -8.37 5.70 11.57
N SER A 282 -7.21 5.98 12.16
CA SER A 282 -7.04 5.95 13.62
C SER A 282 -7.97 6.91 14.36
N ALA A 283 -8.40 8.00 13.73
CA ALA A 283 -9.37 8.94 14.29
C ALA A 283 -10.73 8.27 14.62
N GLY A 284 -11.09 7.19 13.93
CA GLY A 284 -12.32 6.43 14.17
C GLY A 284 -12.33 5.61 15.47
N VAL A 285 -11.17 5.40 16.10
CA VAL A 285 -11.07 4.63 17.36
C VAL A 285 -11.74 5.38 18.51
N LYS A 286 -11.50 6.69 18.60
CA LYS A 286 -11.92 7.47 19.78
C LYS A 286 -13.43 7.57 19.96
N PRO A 287 -14.24 7.83 18.90
CA PRO A 287 -15.69 7.80 19.02
C PRO A 287 -16.22 6.46 19.53
N LEU A 288 -15.63 5.35 19.07
CA LEU A 288 -16.05 4.01 19.47
C LEU A 288 -15.72 3.71 20.94
N GLU A 289 -14.53 4.10 21.42
CA GLU A 289 -14.18 4.00 22.85
C GLU A 289 -15.14 4.80 23.74
N ASN A 290 -15.49 6.00 23.30
CA ASN A 290 -16.40 6.87 24.04
C ASN A 290 -17.80 6.25 24.10
N PHE A 291 -18.30 5.72 22.97
CA PHE A 291 -19.56 4.98 22.92
C PHE A 291 -19.58 3.81 23.92
N ILE A 292 -18.56 2.94 23.87
CA ILE A 292 -18.45 1.77 24.76
C ILE A 292 -18.49 2.21 26.22
N LYS A 293 -17.66 3.18 26.62
CA LYS A 293 -17.60 3.69 28.00
C LYS A 293 -18.92 4.31 28.45
N THR A 294 -19.61 5.05 27.58
CA THR A 294 -20.90 5.65 27.90
C THR A 294 -21.96 4.58 28.12
N VAL A 295 -22.07 3.60 27.22
CA VAL A 295 -23.07 2.53 27.33
C VAL A 295 -22.80 1.63 28.55
N GLU A 296 -21.55 1.26 28.81
CA GLU A 296 -21.16 0.53 30.04
C GLU A 296 -21.53 1.31 31.31
N GLY A 297 -21.24 2.62 31.33
CA GLY A 297 -21.59 3.49 32.45
C GLY A 297 -23.10 3.52 32.71
N ILE A 298 -23.93 3.60 31.67
CA ILE A 298 -25.39 3.56 31.77
C ILE A 298 -25.87 2.21 32.30
N ILE A 299 -25.36 1.10 31.75
CA ILE A 299 -25.72 -0.27 32.18
C ILE A 299 -25.39 -0.47 33.66
N ASN A 300 -24.23 -0.01 34.11
CA ASN A 300 -23.80 -0.14 35.51
C ASN A 300 -24.70 0.66 36.46
N ILE A 301 -25.04 1.92 36.13
CA ILE A 301 -25.91 2.75 36.96
C ILE A 301 -27.32 2.17 37.07
N GLU A 302 -27.85 1.61 35.97
CA GLU A 302 -29.16 0.96 35.96
C GLU A 302 -29.20 -0.26 36.90
N LYS A 303 -28.09 -1.01 36.97
CA LYS A 303 -27.96 -2.18 37.87
C LYS A 303 -27.80 -1.81 39.36
N THR A 304 -27.32 -0.60 39.71
CA THR A 304 -26.96 -0.20 41.08
C THR A 304 -27.90 0.84 41.73
N LYS A 305 -29.16 0.92 41.29
CA LYS A 305 -30.06 2.11 41.29
C LYS A 305 -30.18 3.06 42.51
N ASN A 306 -30.29 4.36 42.14
CA ASN A 306 -31.26 5.38 42.60
C ASN A 306 -31.67 6.23 41.36
N GLU A 307 -32.96 6.45 41.09
CA GLU A 307 -33.50 7.08 39.87
C GLU A 307 -32.95 8.48 39.55
N ARG A 308 -32.62 9.27 40.60
CA ARG A 308 -32.03 10.61 40.42
C ARG A 308 -30.65 10.58 39.78
N THR A 309 -29.87 9.54 40.06
CA THR A 309 -28.53 9.37 39.48
C THR A 309 -28.62 8.96 38.02
N LEU A 310 -29.56 8.08 37.68
CA LEU A 310 -29.82 7.64 36.32
C LEU A 310 -30.22 8.82 35.40
N ASN A 311 -31.20 9.61 35.82
CA ASN A 311 -31.69 10.75 35.04
C ASN A 311 -30.60 11.81 34.78
N LYS A 312 -29.73 12.06 35.76
CA LYS A 312 -28.57 12.97 35.59
C LYS A 312 -27.58 12.44 34.58
N THR A 313 -27.25 11.14 34.63
CA THR A 313 -26.31 10.54 33.70
C THR A 313 -26.86 10.47 32.28
N LEU A 314 -28.14 10.14 32.11
CA LEU A 314 -28.81 10.15 30.79
C LEU A 314 -28.79 11.56 30.17
N ALA A 315 -29.04 12.60 30.96
CA ALA A 315 -28.97 13.98 30.51
C ALA A 315 -27.55 14.38 30.06
N ILE A 316 -26.52 14.04 30.86
CA ILE A 316 -25.12 14.34 30.53
C ILE A 316 -24.66 13.58 29.27
N ALA A 317 -25.00 12.29 29.16
CA ALA A 317 -24.67 11.47 27.99
C ALA A 317 -25.33 12.02 26.71
N SER A 318 -26.61 12.40 26.78
CA SER A 318 -27.35 12.94 25.64
C SER A 318 -26.77 14.24 25.11
N VAL A 319 -26.33 15.14 26.00
CA VAL A 319 -25.69 16.42 25.63
C VAL A 319 -24.24 16.21 25.14
N GLY A 320 -23.51 15.28 25.75
CA GLY A 320 -22.12 14.97 25.38
C GLY A 320 -21.97 14.30 24.02
N ILE A 321 -22.98 13.55 23.56
CA ILE A 321 -22.96 12.88 22.24
C ILE A 321 -23.49 13.81 21.14
N GLY A 322 -24.50 14.65 21.43
CA GLY A 322 -25.10 15.57 20.45
C GLY A 322 -24.18 16.66 19.90
N SER A 323 -22.99 16.84 20.47
CA SER A 323 -21.99 17.82 20.03
C SER A 323 -20.82 17.20 19.24
N ALA A 324 -20.74 15.86 19.15
CA ALA A 324 -19.68 15.15 18.42
C ALA A 324 -20.00 14.92 16.92
N SER A 325 -21.24 15.14 16.50
CA SER A 325 -21.74 14.84 15.15
C SER A 325 -22.09 16.12 14.37
N VAL A 326 -21.09 16.92 14.00
CA VAL A 326 -21.27 17.96 12.97
C VAL A 326 -20.47 17.58 11.73
N THR A 327 -21.20 17.03 10.75
CA THR A 327 -20.75 16.79 9.37
C THR A 327 -20.27 18.08 8.72
N ALA A 328 -19.20 17.98 7.93
CA ALA A 328 -18.43 19.07 7.32
C ALA A 328 -19.18 20.05 6.37
N ALA A 329 -20.49 19.96 6.23
CA ALA A 329 -21.28 20.85 5.37
C ALA A 329 -21.73 22.15 6.07
N THR A 330 -21.77 22.19 7.41
CA THR A 330 -22.21 23.39 8.17
C THR A 330 -21.05 24.24 8.70
N ILE A 331 -19.80 23.75 8.58
CA ILE A 331 -18.61 24.45 9.06
C ILE A 331 -18.18 25.57 8.08
N SER A 332 -18.57 25.53 6.80
CA SER A 332 -18.17 26.57 5.84
C SER A 332 -18.80 27.94 6.15
N GLU A 333 -20.06 28.00 6.56
CA GLU A 333 -20.75 29.29 6.83
C GLU A 333 -20.36 29.91 8.19
N GLN A 334 -20.18 29.10 9.24
CA GLN A 334 -19.81 29.61 10.56
C GLN A 334 -18.31 29.90 10.72
N ALA A 335 -17.43 29.17 10.00
CA ALA A 335 -16.00 29.46 10.01
C ALA A 335 -15.68 30.78 9.29
N GLU A 336 -16.40 31.14 8.22
CA GLU A 336 -16.19 32.40 7.51
C GLU A 336 -16.50 33.63 8.40
N GLY A 337 -17.51 33.51 9.28
CA GLY A 337 -17.86 34.54 10.26
C GLY A 337 -16.80 34.71 11.36
N MET A 338 -16.33 33.61 11.95
CA MET A 338 -15.33 33.67 13.03
C MET A 338 -13.93 34.05 12.55
N VAL A 339 -13.52 33.61 11.34
CA VAL A 339 -12.19 33.95 10.79
C VAL A 339 -12.08 35.44 10.46
N LYS A 340 -13.15 36.09 9.98
CA LYS A 340 -13.17 37.55 9.72
C LYS A 340 -13.09 38.42 10.98
N THR A 341 -13.40 37.87 12.15
CA THR A 341 -13.47 38.66 13.39
C THR A 341 -12.16 38.60 14.20
N ILE A 342 -11.27 37.64 13.92
CA ILE A 342 -10.09 37.37 14.76
C ILE A 342 -8.75 37.74 14.09
N LEU A 343 -8.69 37.85 12.76
CA LEU A 343 -7.45 38.22 12.04
C LEU A 343 -7.76 39.14 10.83
N PRO A 344 -7.46 40.45 10.88
CA PRO A 344 -7.40 41.24 9.68
C PRO A 344 -6.09 40.88 8.95
N VAL A 345 -6.15 39.99 7.96
CA VAL A 345 -4.98 39.68 7.12
C VAL A 345 -4.90 40.71 5.98
N PRO A 346 -3.73 41.34 5.74
CA PRO A 346 -3.56 42.33 4.67
C PRO A 346 -3.67 41.73 3.27
N VAL A 347 -4.17 42.54 2.33
CA VAL A 347 -4.32 42.22 0.91
C VAL A 347 -2.94 42.18 0.22
N ASN A 348 -2.25 41.04 0.28
CA ASN A 348 -1.41 40.49 -0.79
C ASN A 348 -0.52 39.36 -0.26
N GLN A 349 -0.95 38.12 -0.43
CA GLN A 349 -0.06 36.97 -0.59
C GLN A 349 -0.87 35.79 -1.17
N GLN A 350 -0.31 35.15 -2.21
CA GLN A 350 -0.89 33.95 -2.83
C GLN A 350 -0.95 32.81 -1.82
N THR A 351 -2.14 32.22 -1.68
CA THR A 351 -2.40 31.07 -0.82
C THR A 351 -1.64 29.83 -1.29
N PRO A 352 -0.92 29.11 -0.41
CA PRO A 352 -0.41 27.79 -0.74
C PRO A 352 -1.59 26.80 -0.85
N LEU A 353 -1.48 25.82 -1.75
CA LEU A 353 -2.44 24.74 -1.94
C LEU A 353 -2.54 23.90 -0.65
N ILE A 354 -3.51 24.22 0.20
CA ILE A 354 -3.82 23.44 1.40
C ILE A 354 -4.51 22.14 0.94
N ASN A 355 -3.87 21.01 1.21
CA ASN A 355 -4.41 19.67 0.97
C ASN A 355 -5.75 19.49 1.72
N TYR A 356 -6.83 19.18 1.00
CA TYR A 356 -8.17 18.95 1.54
C TYR A 356 -8.24 17.93 2.70
N TRP A 357 -7.24 17.07 2.86
CA TRP A 357 -7.15 16.07 3.93
C TRP A 357 -6.71 16.64 5.29
N THR A 358 -5.93 17.73 5.35
CA THR A 358 -5.55 18.36 6.63
C THR A 358 -6.72 19.14 7.23
N SER A 359 -7.61 19.68 6.39
CA SER A 359 -8.83 20.38 6.82
C SER A 359 -9.83 19.44 7.49
N PHE A 360 -9.90 18.17 7.09
CA PHE A 360 -10.80 17.19 7.71
C PHE A 360 -10.37 16.82 9.14
N GLY A 361 -9.07 16.60 9.35
CA GLY A 361 -8.51 16.34 10.68
C GLY A 361 -8.68 17.51 11.64
N LEU A 362 -8.46 18.75 11.17
CA LEU A 362 -8.64 19.95 11.98
C LEU A 362 -10.11 20.22 12.32
N ALA A 363 -11.03 20.01 11.38
CA ALA A 363 -12.46 20.16 11.61
C ALA A 363 -12.98 19.16 12.67
N LEU A 364 -12.46 17.93 12.65
CA LEU A 364 -12.83 16.88 13.59
C LEU A 364 -12.24 17.11 15.00
N ILE A 365 -11.02 17.66 15.09
CA ILE A 365 -10.42 18.06 16.38
C ILE A 365 -11.19 19.25 16.98
N MET A 366 -11.61 20.20 16.16
CA MET A 366 -12.39 21.37 16.60
C MET A 366 -13.78 20.96 17.09
N SER A 367 -14.49 20.07 16.39
CA SER A 367 -15.81 19.60 16.82
C SER A 367 -15.75 18.83 18.14
N LEU A 368 -14.73 17.98 18.33
CA LEU A 368 -14.49 17.28 19.59
C LEU A 368 -14.15 18.23 20.75
N SER A 369 -13.42 19.33 20.47
CA SER A 369 -13.06 20.33 21.48
C SER A 369 -14.28 21.12 21.96
N ILE A 370 -15.19 21.46 21.05
CA ILE A 370 -16.46 22.14 21.35
C ILE A 370 -17.38 21.23 22.16
N GLY A 371 -17.46 19.93 21.82
CA GLY A 371 -18.24 18.96 22.59
C GLY A 371 -17.72 18.74 24.01
N LEU A 372 -16.39 18.71 24.18
CA LEU A 372 -15.75 18.63 25.50
C LEU A 372 -16.06 19.87 26.35
N PHE A 373 -16.01 21.07 25.75
CA PHE A 373 -16.37 22.33 26.42
C PHE A 373 -17.85 22.36 26.82
N GLY A 374 -18.75 21.90 25.95
CA GLY A 374 -20.17 21.78 26.25
C GLY A 374 -20.43 20.86 27.45
N ALA A 375 -19.82 19.67 27.46
CA ALA A 375 -19.93 18.72 28.56
C ALA A 375 -19.40 19.29 29.89
N ILE A 376 -18.29 20.02 29.86
CA ILE A 376 -17.71 20.69 31.05
C ILE A 376 -18.64 21.78 31.56
N ILE A 377 -19.18 22.64 30.69
CA ILE A 377 -20.11 23.70 31.07
C ILE A 377 -21.39 23.11 31.67
N THR A 378 -21.95 22.05 31.08
CA THR A 378 -23.14 21.38 31.62
C THR A 378 -22.85 20.74 32.98
N ALA A 379 -21.71 20.08 33.17
CA ALA A 379 -21.30 19.53 34.46
C ALA A 379 -21.15 20.63 35.54
N LEU A 380 -20.60 21.79 35.17
CA LEU A 380 -20.45 22.94 36.07
C LEU A 380 -21.78 23.61 36.42
N CYS A 381 -22.71 23.74 35.47
CA CYS A 381 -24.04 24.30 35.70
C CYS A 381 -24.90 23.38 36.59
N VAL A 382 -24.82 22.06 36.40
CA VAL A 382 -25.54 21.07 37.22
C VAL A 382 -24.93 20.94 38.62
N GLY A 383 -23.62 21.23 38.78
CA GLY A 383 -22.93 21.26 40.07
C GLY A 383 -23.27 22.46 40.95
N LYS A 384 -23.76 23.58 40.38
CA LYS A 384 -24.10 24.81 41.11
C LYS A 384 -25.49 24.83 41.77
N HIS A 385 -26.32 23.81 41.54
CA HIS A 385 -27.64 23.65 42.17
C HIS A 385 -27.67 22.58 43.29
N LYS A 386 -26.55 22.38 43.98
CA LYS A 386 -26.49 21.58 45.21
C LYS A 386 -26.57 22.45 46.45
#